data_AF-A0A8K0S2F5-F1
#
_entry.id   AF-A0A8K0S2F5-F1
#
_cell.length_a   1.000
_cell.length_b   1.000
_cell.length_c   1.000
_cell.angle_alpha   90.00
_cell.angle_beta   90.00
_cell.angle_gamma   90.00
#
_symmetry.space_group_name_H-M   'P 1'
#
loop_
_entity.id
_entity.type
_entity.pdbx_description
1 polymer ?
#
loop_
_entity_poly.entity_id
_entity_poly.type
_entity_poly.pdbx_seq_one_letter_code
_entity_poly.pdbx_strand_id
1 'polypeptide(L)'
;MLRKFLGGDGPRQVTKDDGSSIVDMALYFDDPILFLTESVVPVFEKRPLAPGFRFRVLLQLMELINKRMLPKSEGQNLYRTMARLLIASQAFDTLRDARLILKEQDKKRARTPWIITHRVYVLPELNNAITYETLKNFFAFTLELSTELDNLTVQFISKVVIQADRLPRNELFTMWLPFLRSVIPILEKNHVSLTTPAYQKFFSTLILSVPDRYLGPEPAKPANWSVPGLSCNCGDCQRVTAFLAYPTQMSGKFPMNKERRHHIHNRLDGDHIGCTHQSERNTNPHTLVITKTTRPQELKLQKWLKLLDQVVEQLSQFKAEHLATLLGPDVERVKQLGKRQKGQGNLSHRPAVGEKRRADAACDVIDLTSD
;
A
#
# COMPACT_ATOMS: atom_id res chain seq x y z
N MET A 1 10.51 -4.03 -38.25
CA MET A 1 9.60 -4.09 -37.09
C MET A 1 8.14 -4.27 -37.54
N LEU A 2 7.65 -3.44 -38.47
CA LEU A 2 6.33 -3.54 -39.15
C LEU A 2 5.94 -4.94 -39.67
N ARG A 3 6.81 -5.62 -40.45
CA ARG A 3 6.54 -7.00 -40.93
C ARG A 3 6.38 -8.05 -39.81
N LYS A 4 7.04 -7.86 -38.66
CA LYS A 4 6.90 -8.77 -37.51
C LYS A 4 5.59 -8.52 -36.76
N PHE A 5 5.12 -7.28 -36.67
CA PHE A 5 3.82 -6.94 -36.08
C PHE A 5 2.63 -7.48 -36.91
N LEU A 6 2.72 -7.38 -38.24
CA LEU A 6 1.64 -7.78 -39.16
C LEU A 6 1.62 -9.29 -39.48
N GLY A 7 2.73 -10.01 -39.25
CA GLY A 7 2.85 -11.44 -39.53
C GLY A 7 2.32 -12.38 -38.44
N GLY A 8 1.50 -11.90 -37.50
CA GLY A 8 0.91 -12.72 -36.42
C GLY A 8 1.85 -13.03 -35.24
N ASP A 9 3.17 -13.07 -35.49
CA ASP A 9 4.23 -13.31 -34.49
C ASP A 9 4.85 -12.01 -33.94
N GLY A 10 4.05 -10.95 -33.74
CA GLY A 10 4.49 -9.66 -33.20
C GLY A 10 5.50 -9.78 -32.05
N PRO A 11 6.36 -8.77 -31.80
CA PRO A 11 7.47 -8.90 -30.86
C PRO A 11 7.02 -9.56 -29.55
N ARG A 12 7.83 -10.51 -29.03
CA ARG A 12 7.47 -11.34 -27.86
C ARG A 12 7.06 -10.49 -26.66
N GLN A 13 7.58 -9.26 -26.57
CA GLN A 13 7.19 -8.23 -25.61
C GLN A 13 6.78 -6.96 -26.36
N VAL A 14 5.65 -6.38 -25.95
CA VAL A 14 5.19 -5.05 -26.38
C VAL A 14 5.28 -4.09 -25.20
N THR A 15 5.58 -2.83 -25.50
CA THR A 15 5.76 -1.76 -24.51
C THR A 15 4.62 -0.74 -24.60
N LYS A 16 4.61 0.24 -23.69
CA LYS A 16 3.67 1.37 -23.78
C LYS A 16 3.89 2.17 -25.07
N ASP A 17 5.15 2.40 -25.44
CA ASP A 17 5.51 3.22 -26.59
C ASP A 17 5.11 2.56 -27.91
N ASP A 18 5.17 1.22 -27.98
CA ASP A 18 4.62 0.45 -29.10
C ASP A 18 3.11 0.70 -29.26
N GLY A 19 2.40 0.91 -28.14
CA GLY A 19 0.95 1.17 -28.13
C GLY A 19 0.57 2.50 -28.76
N SER A 20 1.35 3.57 -28.54
CA SER A 20 1.15 4.82 -29.29
C SER A 20 1.56 4.67 -30.74
N SER A 21 2.75 4.12 -30.97
CA SER A 21 3.35 4.03 -32.31
C SER A 21 2.47 3.26 -33.28
N ILE A 22 1.87 2.15 -32.86
CA ILE A 22 1.03 1.32 -33.73
C ILE A 22 -0.29 2.01 -34.12
N VAL A 23 -0.81 2.90 -33.26
CA VAL A 23 -2.01 3.68 -33.56
C VAL A 23 -1.67 4.86 -34.47
N ASP A 24 -0.55 5.55 -34.21
CA ASP A 24 -0.08 6.66 -35.05
C ASP A 24 0.26 6.21 -36.47
N MET A 25 0.66 4.95 -36.66
CA MET A 25 0.86 4.36 -37.99
C MET A 25 -0.38 4.43 -38.88
N ALA A 26 -1.59 4.43 -38.29
CA ALA A 26 -2.84 4.48 -39.05
C ALA A 26 -2.94 5.73 -39.95
N LEU A 27 -2.27 6.82 -39.56
CA LEU A 27 -2.28 8.09 -40.28
C LEU A 27 -1.51 8.05 -41.61
N TYR A 28 -0.76 6.99 -41.87
CA TYR A 28 -0.03 6.79 -43.13
C TYR A 28 -0.78 5.90 -44.14
N PHE A 29 -1.99 5.46 -43.81
CA PHE A 29 -2.82 4.62 -44.68
C PHE A 29 -4.02 5.41 -45.21
N ASP A 30 -4.48 5.04 -46.42
CA ASP A 30 -5.63 5.68 -47.06
C ASP A 30 -6.93 5.52 -46.25
N ASP A 31 -7.11 4.36 -45.61
CA ASP A 31 -8.17 4.11 -44.63
C ASP A 31 -7.57 3.78 -43.25
N PRO A 32 -7.41 4.80 -42.37
CA PRO A 32 -6.89 4.61 -41.03
C PRO A 32 -7.73 3.67 -40.17
N ILE A 33 -9.06 3.70 -40.31
CA ILE A 33 -9.97 2.88 -39.48
C ILE A 33 -9.87 1.42 -39.90
N LEU A 34 -9.83 1.13 -41.21
CA LEU A 34 -9.65 -0.22 -41.71
C LEU A 34 -8.31 -0.78 -41.26
N PHE A 35 -7.21 -0.01 -41.37
CA PHE A 35 -5.91 -0.44 -40.86
C PHE A 35 -5.96 -0.77 -39.36
N LEU A 36 -6.54 0.10 -38.54
CA LEU A 36 -6.66 -0.15 -37.09
C LEU A 36 -7.48 -1.41 -36.81
N THR A 37 -8.57 -1.60 -37.54
CA THR A 37 -9.47 -2.74 -37.37
C THR A 37 -8.81 -4.07 -37.77
N GLU A 38 -8.16 -4.12 -38.93
CA GLU A 38 -7.58 -5.36 -39.46
C GLU A 38 -6.20 -5.68 -38.89
N SER A 39 -5.41 -4.65 -38.52
CA SER A 39 -4.02 -4.83 -38.09
C SER A 39 -3.82 -4.64 -36.59
N VAL A 40 -4.47 -3.65 -35.98
CA VAL A 40 -4.19 -3.29 -34.57
C VAL A 40 -5.08 -4.05 -33.60
N VAL A 41 -6.38 -4.24 -33.90
CA VAL A 41 -7.29 -5.01 -33.03
C VAL A 41 -6.81 -6.44 -32.78
N PRO A 42 -6.35 -7.22 -33.78
CA PRO A 42 -5.87 -8.58 -33.53
C PRO A 42 -4.61 -8.62 -32.65
N VAL A 43 -3.71 -7.65 -32.81
CA VAL A 43 -2.52 -7.50 -31.96
C VAL A 43 -2.92 -7.15 -30.53
N PHE A 44 -3.88 -6.24 -30.37
CA PHE A 44 -4.43 -5.85 -29.09
C PHE A 44 -5.10 -7.01 -28.33
N GLU A 45 -5.87 -7.83 -29.04
CA GLU A 45 -6.58 -8.97 -28.48
C GLU A 45 -5.62 -10.08 -28.02
N LYS A 46 -4.59 -10.40 -28.83
CA LYS A 46 -3.60 -11.45 -28.53
C LYS A 46 -2.67 -11.13 -27.35
N ARG A 47 -2.78 -9.95 -26.73
CA ARG A 47 -1.85 -9.47 -25.68
C ARG A 47 -2.52 -9.12 -24.35
N PRO A 48 -3.34 -10.00 -23.74
CA PRO A 48 -4.04 -9.70 -22.49
C PRO A 48 -3.09 -9.45 -21.30
N LEU A 49 -1.86 -9.96 -21.37
CA LEU A 49 -0.82 -9.80 -20.34
C LEU A 49 0.02 -8.52 -20.51
N ALA A 50 -0.34 -7.63 -21.44
CA ALA A 50 0.35 -6.36 -21.66
C ALA A 50 -0.56 -5.14 -21.39
N PRO A 51 -1.01 -4.92 -20.14
CA PRO A 51 -1.93 -3.85 -19.80
C PRO A 51 -1.40 -2.47 -20.20
N GLY A 52 -0.12 -2.19 -19.98
CA GLY A 52 0.49 -0.91 -20.36
C GLY A 52 0.35 -0.59 -21.85
N PHE A 53 0.63 -1.56 -22.73
CA PHE A 53 0.41 -1.45 -24.17
C PHE A 53 -1.07 -1.18 -24.49
N ARG A 54 -1.99 -1.99 -23.95
CA ARG A 54 -3.42 -1.91 -24.28
C ARG A 54 -4.06 -0.61 -23.84
N PHE A 55 -3.80 -0.17 -22.60
CA PHE A 55 -4.29 1.12 -22.14
C PHE A 55 -3.72 2.28 -22.98
N ARG A 56 -2.47 2.18 -23.43
CA ARG A 56 -1.86 3.22 -24.27
C ARG A 56 -2.44 3.25 -25.68
N VAL A 57 -2.76 2.09 -26.28
CA VAL A 57 -3.48 2.01 -27.56
C VAL A 57 -4.83 2.73 -27.48
N LEU A 58 -5.64 2.44 -26.46
CA LEU A 58 -6.94 3.08 -26.28
C LEU A 58 -6.82 4.60 -26.05
N LEU A 59 -5.86 5.02 -25.21
CA LEU A 59 -5.59 6.43 -24.96
C LEU A 59 -5.20 7.16 -26.27
N GLN A 60 -4.27 6.58 -27.04
CA GLN A 60 -3.82 7.18 -28.31
C GLN A 60 -4.98 7.25 -29.32
N LEU A 61 -5.80 6.20 -29.43
CA LEU A 61 -6.96 6.18 -30.31
C LEU A 61 -7.91 7.35 -29.98
N MET A 62 -8.22 7.53 -28.70
CA MET A 62 -9.10 8.63 -28.28
C MET A 62 -8.45 10.01 -28.48
N GLU A 63 -7.14 10.15 -28.29
CA GLU A 63 -6.41 11.39 -28.59
C GLU A 63 -6.49 11.76 -30.08
N LEU A 64 -6.35 10.79 -31.00
CA LEU A 64 -6.47 11.03 -32.44
C LEU A 64 -7.90 11.40 -32.86
N ILE A 65 -8.92 10.75 -32.27
CA ILE A 65 -10.33 11.10 -32.47
C ILE A 65 -10.59 12.55 -32.01
N ASN A 66 -10.12 12.92 -30.81
CA ASN A 66 -10.31 14.26 -30.26
C ASN A 66 -9.59 15.35 -31.05
N LYS A 67 -8.43 15.03 -31.64
CA LYS A 67 -7.69 15.90 -32.58
C LYS A 67 -8.30 15.95 -33.98
N ARG A 68 -9.41 15.23 -34.22
CA ARG A 68 -10.07 15.11 -35.54
C ARG A 68 -9.17 14.53 -36.63
N MET A 69 -8.19 13.73 -36.23
CA MET A 69 -7.30 13.01 -37.15
C MET A 69 -7.89 11.67 -37.60
N LEU A 70 -8.93 11.19 -36.92
CA LEU A 70 -9.71 10.01 -37.30
C LEU A 70 -11.19 10.37 -37.40
N PRO A 71 -11.97 9.68 -38.26
CA PRO A 71 -13.41 9.81 -38.31
C PRO A 71 -14.04 9.54 -36.94
N LYS A 72 -14.88 10.47 -36.46
CA LYS A 72 -15.38 10.46 -35.08
C LYS A 72 -16.24 9.24 -34.77
N SER A 73 -17.22 8.93 -35.62
CA SER A 73 -18.20 7.86 -35.36
C SER A 73 -17.52 6.49 -35.37
N GLU A 74 -16.75 6.23 -36.41
CA GLU A 74 -16.02 4.99 -36.67
C GLU A 74 -14.94 4.77 -35.61
N GLY A 75 -14.16 5.82 -35.29
CA GLY A 75 -13.17 5.79 -34.23
C GLY A 75 -13.78 5.51 -32.86
N GLN A 76 -14.92 6.12 -32.52
CA GLN A 76 -15.62 5.86 -31.27
C GLN A 76 -16.16 4.42 -31.21
N ASN A 77 -16.71 3.90 -32.31
CA ASN A 77 -17.15 2.50 -32.40
C ASN A 77 -15.98 1.52 -32.23
N LEU A 78 -14.85 1.80 -32.86
CA LEU A 78 -13.63 1.03 -32.69
C LEU A 78 -13.14 1.06 -31.23
N TYR A 79 -13.13 2.24 -30.60
CA TYR A 79 -12.79 2.37 -29.18
C TYR A 79 -13.70 1.50 -28.31
N ARG A 80 -15.03 1.54 -28.52
CA ARG A 80 -15.98 0.71 -27.76
C ARG A 80 -15.66 -0.77 -27.90
N THR A 81 -15.40 -1.24 -29.12
CA THR A 81 -15.02 -2.64 -29.40
C THR A 81 -13.75 -3.04 -28.64
N MET A 82 -12.69 -2.23 -28.75
CA MET A 82 -11.42 -2.51 -28.08
C MET A 82 -11.51 -2.40 -26.55
N ALA A 83 -12.29 -1.45 -26.03
CA ALA A 83 -12.56 -1.31 -24.60
C ALA A 83 -13.30 -2.54 -24.06
N ARG A 84 -14.27 -3.08 -24.80
CA ARG A 84 -14.96 -4.33 -24.44
C ARG A 84 -14.00 -5.51 -24.38
N LEU A 85 -13.12 -5.65 -25.37
CA LEU A 85 -12.07 -6.67 -25.37
C LEU A 85 -11.14 -6.52 -24.16
N LEU A 86 -10.75 -5.29 -23.80
CA LEU A 86 -9.95 -5.00 -22.61
C LEU A 86 -10.69 -5.40 -21.34
N ILE A 87 -11.91 -4.91 -21.14
CA ILE A 87 -12.71 -5.20 -19.95
C ILE A 87 -12.93 -6.70 -19.83
N ALA A 88 -13.26 -7.42 -20.91
CA ALA A 88 -13.50 -8.86 -20.87
C ALA A 88 -12.26 -9.67 -20.48
N SER A 89 -11.08 -9.31 -20.99
CA SER A 89 -9.85 -10.13 -20.83
C SER A 89 -8.90 -9.66 -19.72
N GLN A 90 -8.92 -8.39 -19.32
CA GLN A 90 -7.99 -7.86 -18.32
C GLN A 90 -8.32 -8.37 -16.91
N ALA A 91 -7.33 -8.92 -16.22
CA ALA A 91 -7.40 -9.13 -14.77
C ALA A 91 -6.96 -7.83 -14.08
N PHE A 92 -7.87 -7.13 -13.41
CA PHE A 92 -7.58 -5.84 -12.77
C PHE A 92 -6.85 -6.00 -11.44
N ASP A 93 -6.94 -7.17 -10.82
CA ASP A 93 -6.18 -7.59 -9.65
C ASP A 93 -4.69 -7.87 -9.93
N THR A 94 -4.28 -7.98 -11.20
CA THR A 94 -2.86 -8.14 -11.55
C THR A 94 -2.16 -6.82 -11.86
N LEU A 95 -2.90 -5.70 -11.89
CA LEU A 95 -2.35 -4.39 -12.22
C LEU A 95 -1.41 -3.90 -11.12
N ARG A 96 -0.26 -3.36 -11.53
CA ARG A 96 0.81 -2.89 -10.66
C ARG A 96 1.08 -1.41 -10.88
N ASP A 97 1.37 -0.69 -9.80
CA ASP A 97 1.75 0.71 -9.81
C ASP A 97 3.27 0.84 -10.07
N ALA A 98 3.63 1.60 -11.11
CA ALA A 98 5.03 1.85 -11.48
C ALA A 98 5.84 2.43 -10.31
N ARG A 99 5.22 3.30 -9.50
CA ARG A 99 5.86 3.96 -8.35
C ARG A 99 6.25 2.94 -7.27
N LEU A 100 5.43 1.90 -7.09
CA LEU A 100 5.70 0.83 -6.15
C LEU A 100 6.83 -0.08 -6.63
N ILE A 101 6.81 -0.46 -7.91
CA ILE A 101 7.87 -1.28 -8.53
C ILE A 101 9.24 -0.61 -8.35
N LEU A 102 9.33 0.69 -8.66
CA LEU A 102 10.56 1.45 -8.51
C LEU A 102 11.01 1.54 -7.03
N LYS A 103 10.08 1.81 -6.11
CA LYS A 103 10.39 1.88 -4.67
C LYS A 103 10.86 0.54 -4.10
N GLU A 104 10.30 -0.58 -4.57
CA GLU A 104 10.76 -1.91 -4.20
C GLU A 104 12.16 -2.20 -4.76
N GLN A 105 12.45 -1.74 -5.97
CA GLN A 105 13.77 -1.85 -6.58
C GLN A 105 14.83 -1.08 -5.79
N ASP A 106 14.57 0.15 -5.38
CA ASP A 106 15.53 0.96 -4.62
C ASP A 106 15.85 0.33 -3.27
N LYS A 107 14.84 -0.20 -2.57
CA LYS A 107 15.05 -0.94 -1.32
C LYS A 107 15.88 -2.20 -1.51
N LYS A 108 15.71 -2.92 -2.63
CA LYS A 108 16.51 -4.11 -2.95
C LYS A 108 17.96 -3.72 -3.25
N ARG A 109 18.19 -2.66 -4.03
CA ARG A 109 19.54 -2.12 -4.29
C ARG A 109 20.28 -1.71 -3.02
N ALA A 110 19.59 -1.04 -2.10
CA ALA A 110 20.18 -0.66 -0.81
C ALA A 110 20.61 -1.86 0.05
N ARG A 111 19.98 -3.03 -0.14
CA ARG A 111 20.29 -4.25 0.62
C ARG A 111 21.38 -5.09 -0.04
N THR A 112 21.44 -5.13 -1.38
CA THR A 112 22.41 -5.94 -2.13
C THR A 112 22.99 -5.17 -3.33
N PRO A 113 23.93 -4.23 -3.08
CA PRO A 113 24.50 -3.37 -4.13
C PRO A 113 25.22 -4.13 -5.26
N TRP A 114 25.67 -5.35 -5.01
CA TRP A 114 26.56 -6.13 -5.90
C TRP A 114 25.85 -6.97 -6.97
N ILE A 115 24.50 -7.07 -6.96
CA ILE A 115 23.77 -7.94 -7.90
C ILE A 115 23.27 -7.15 -9.13
N ILE A 116 24.07 -7.17 -10.20
CA ILE A 116 23.86 -6.43 -11.48
C ILE A 116 22.66 -6.99 -12.30
N THR A 117 22.22 -8.23 -12.06
CA THR A 117 21.22 -8.95 -12.87
C THR A 117 19.77 -8.43 -12.75
N HIS A 118 19.47 -7.52 -11.81
CA HIS A 118 18.09 -7.08 -11.54
C HIS A 118 17.50 -6.09 -12.56
N ARG A 119 18.29 -5.46 -13.45
CA ARG A 119 17.74 -4.52 -14.45
C ARG A 119 16.93 -5.21 -15.54
N VAL A 120 17.28 -6.44 -15.92
CA VAL A 120 16.68 -7.15 -17.06
C VAL A 120 15.23 -7.60 -16.77
N TYR A 121 14.91 -7.91 -15.52
CA TYR A 121 13.57 -8.38 -15.11
C TYR A 121 12.58 -7.26 -14.78
N VAL A 122 13.04 -6.05 -14.44
CA VAL A 122 12.18 -4.93 -14.02
C VAL A 122 11.60 -4.16 -15.22
N LEU A 123 12.31 -4.13 -16.35
CA LEU A 123 11.87 -3.38 -17.53
C LEU A 123 10.51 -3.87 -18.07
N PRO A 124 10.24 -5.19 -18.18
CA PRO A 124 8.91 -5.67 -18.58
C PRO A 124 7.80 -5.33 -17.57
N GLU A 125 8.08 -5.39 -16.27
CA GLU A 125 7.12 -5.03 -15.23
C GLU A 125 6.75 -3.54 -15.30
N LEU A 126 7.74 -2.66 -15.50
CA LEU A 126 7.52 -1.22 -15.62
C LEU A 126 6.76 -0.84 -16.90
N ASN A 127 7.03 -1.57 -17.99
CA ASN A 127 6.30 -1.43 -19.24
C ASN A 127 4.83 -1.84 -19.11
N ASN A 128 4.53 -2.82 -18.24
CA ASN A 128 3.15 -3.24 -17.99
C ASN A 128 2.48 -2.51 -16.82
N ALA A 129 3.24 -1.81 -15.99
CA ALA A 129 2.69 -1.04 -14.89
C ALA A 129 1.75 0.05 -15.38
N ILE A 130 0.68 0.31 -14.64
CA ILE A 130 -0.25 1.41 -14.93
C ILE A 130 -0.33 2.36 -13.73
N THR A 131 -1.00 3.49 -13.93
CA THR A 131 -1.18 4.50 -12.88
C THR A 131 -2.67 4.78 -12.66
N TYR A 132 -3.02 5.44 -11.56
CA TYR A 132 -4.40 5.84 -11.33
C TYR A 132 -4.89 6.83 -12.40
N GLU A 133 -3.98 7.63 -12.97
CA GLU A 133 -4.26 8.55 -14.08
C GLU A 133 -4.63 7.78 -15.36
N THR A 134 -3.99 6.64 -15.60
CA THR A 134 -4.37 5.72 -16.70
C THR A 134 -5.79 5.20 -16.53
N LEU A 135 -6.14 4.74 -15.33
CA LEU A 135 -7.50 4.27 -15.00
C LEU A 135 -8.52 5.41 -15.08
N LYS A 136 -8.17 6.61 -14.61
CA LYS A 136 -8.98 7.82 -14.70
C LYS A 136 -9.35 8.16 -16.14
N ASN A 137 -8.36 8.20 -17.03
CA ASN A 137 -8.59 8.51 -18.45
C ASN A 137 -9.46 7.44 -19.10
N PHE A 138 -9.15 6.16 -18.86
CA PHE A 138 -9.96 5.06 -19.37
C PHE A 138 -11.41 5.16 -18.90
N PHE A 139 -11.64 5.39 -17.61
CA PHE A 139 -12.97 5.56 -17.03
C PHE A 139 -13.73 6.74 -17.65
N ALA A 140 -13.07 7.89 -17.82
CA ALA A 140 -13.68 9.07 -18.44
C ALA A 140 -14.15 8.79 -19.87
N PHE A 141 -13.32 8.14 -20.68
CA PHE A 141 -13.66 7.80 -22.06
C PHE A 141 -14.71 6.69 -22.15
N THR A 142 -14.66 5.68 -21.29
CA THR A 142 -15.73 4.68 -21.24
C THR A 142 -17.05 5.30 -20.82
N LEU A 143 -17.03 6.28 -19.92
CA LEU A 143 -18.24 7.00 -19.50
C LEU A 143 -18.83 7.82 -20.63
N GLU A 144 -17.99 8.60 -21.31
CA GLU A 144 -18.38 9.42 -22.47
C GLU A 144 -18.98 8.56 -23.60
N LEU A 145 -18.44 7.37 -23.82
CA LEU A 145 -18.84 6.50 -24.93
C LEU A 145 -19.87 5.43 -24.57
N SER A 146 -20.26 5.33 -23.29
CA SER A 146 -21.30 4.38 -22.84
C SER A 146 -22.66 4.75 -23.42
N THR A 147 -23.45 3.73 -23.75
CA THR A 147 -24.85 3.88 -24.17
C THR A 147 -25.75 3.06 -23.24
N GLU A 148 -27.07 3.23 -23.33
CA GLU A 148 -28.02 2.43 -22.54
C GLU A 148 -27.89 0.93 -22.82
N LEU A 149 -27.66 0.55 -24.08
CA LEU A 149 -27.51 -0.85 -24.50
C LEU A 149 -26.10 -1.40 -24.28
N ASP A 150 -25.09 -0.53 -24.21
CA ASP A 150 -23.68 -0.92 -24.02
C ASP A 150 -22.99 0.01 -23.03
N ASN A 151 -23.22 -0.26 -21.74
CA ASN A 151 -22.65 0.52 -20.65
C ASN A 151 -21.28 -0.05 -20.25
N LEU A 152 -20.24 0.37 -20.98
CA LEU A 152 -18.85 -0.03 -20.75
C LEU A 152 -18.37 0.33 -19.35
N THR A 153 -18.85 1.46 -18.81
CA THR A 153 -18.46 1.92 -17.47
C THR A 153 -18.94 0.96 -16.40
N VAL A 154 -20.21 0.55 -16.46
CA VAL A 154 -20.79 -0.44 -15.54
C VAL A 154 -20.11 -1.79 -15.69
N GLN A 155 -19.80 -2.24 -16.92
CA GLN A 155 -19.04 -3.47 -17.15
C GLN A 155 -17.66 -3.43 -16.48
N PHE A 156 -16.93 -2.32 -16.64
CA PHE A 156 -15.62 -2.12 -16.03
C PHE A 156 -15.69 -2.16 -14.48
N ILE A 157 -16.52 -1.32 -13.87
CA ILE A 157 -16.59 -1.24 -12.40
C ILE A 157 -17.11 -2.53 -11.76
N SER A 158 -18.05 -3.23 -12.43
CA SER A 158 -18.58 -4.51 -11.96
C SER A 158 -17.49 -5.58 -11.93
N LYS A 159 -16.64 -5.62 -12.97
CA LYS A 159 -15.52 -6.56 -12.99
C LYS A 159 -14.48 -6.25 -11.91
N VAL A 160 -14.20 -4.99 -11.63
CA VAL A 160 -13.32 -4.60 -10.52
C VAL A 160 -13.91 -5.00 -9.18
N VAL A 161 -15.23 -4.82 -8.98
CA VAL A 161 -15.94 -5.26 -7.76
C VAL A 161 -15.78 -6.77 -7.53
N ILE A 162 -15.92 -7.58 -8.58
CA ILE A 162 -15.74 -9.05 -8.53
C ILE A 162 -14.29 -9.45 -8.15
N GLN A 163 -13.32 -8.57 -8.38
CA GLN A 163 -11.90 -8.81 -8.13
C GLN A 163 -11.38 -8.05 -6.90
N ALA A 164 -12.25 -7.32 -6.19
CA ALA A 164 -11.86 -6.41 -5.11
C ALA A 164 -11.14 -7.12 -3.94
N ASP A 165 -11.48 -8.37 -3.69
CA ASP A 165 -10.90 -9.25 -2.66
C ASP A 165 -9.48 -9.74 -3.01
N ARG A 166 -9.12 -9.70 -4.29
CA ARG A 166 -7.83 -10.13 -4.83
C ARG A 166 -6.88 -8.98 -5.13
N LEU A 167 -7.38 -7.74 -5.16
CA LEU A 167 -6.54 -6.56 -5.41
C LEU A 167 -5.31 -6.54 -4.49
N PRO A 168 -4.09 -6.25 -5.00
CA PRO A 168 -2.90 -6.22 -4.16
C PRO A 168 -2.99 -5.12 -3.10
N ARG A 169 -2.50 -5.42 -1.88
CA ARG A 169 -2.65 -4.54 -0.70
C ARG A 169 -2.17 -3.12 -0.98
N ASN A 170 -0.97 -2.96 -1.52
CA ASN A 170 -0.37 -1.64 -1.68
C ASN A 170 -1.05 -0.86 -2.81
N GLU A 171 -1.40 -1.53 -3.89
CA GLU A 171 -2.06 -0.99 -5.08
C GLU A 171 -3.49 -0.52 -4.75
N LEU A 172 -4.20 -1.23 -3.86
CA LEU A 172 -5.47 -0.77 -3.32
C LEU A 172 -5.35 0.63 -2.71
N PHE A 173 -4.27 0.89 -1.99
CA PHE A 173 -4.01 2.17 -1.34
C PHE A 173 -3.40 3.22 -2.28
N THR A 174 -2.39 2.88 -3.09
CA THR A 174 -1.64 3.88 -3.89
C THR A 174 -2.23 4.15 -5.27
N MET A 175 -3.04 3.25 -5.81
CA MET A 175 -3.59 3.37 -7.16
C MET A 175 -5.12 3.43 -7.15
N TRP A 176 -5.78 2.48 -6.50
CA TRP A 176 -7.24 2.40 -6.53
C TRP A 176 -7.91 3.52 -5.73
N LEU A 177 -7.40 3.86 -4.54
CA LEU A 177 -7.99 4.93 -3.73
C LEU A 177 -7.86 6.33 -4.39
N PRO A 178 -6.70 6.74 -4.96
CA PRO A 178 -6.62 7.95 -5.77
C PRO A 178 -7.50 7.92 -7.02
N PHE A 179 -7.64 6.75 -7.66
CA PHE A 179 -8.54 6.57 -8.79
C PHE A 179 -10.00 6.86 -8.39
N LEU A 180 -10.50 6.27 -7.29
CA LEU A 180 -11.84 6.51 -6.76
C LEU A 180 -12.10 8.00 -6.52
N ARG A 181 -11.15 8.70 -5.90
CA ARG A 181 -11.27 10.14 -5.70
C ARG A 181 -11.39 10.90 -7.02
N SER A 182 -10.64 10.47 -8.04
CA SER A 182 -10.68 11.10 -9.37
C SER A 182 -11.95 10.82 -10.17
N VAL A 183 -12.69 9.75 -9.84
CA VAL A 183 -13.95 9.38 -10.49
C VAL A 183 -15.08 10.36 -10.12
N ILE A 184 -15.12 10.83 -8.88
CA ILE A 184 -16.21 11.72 -8.40
C ILE A 184 -16.39 12.97 -9.27
N PRO A 185 -15.36 13.81 -9.51
CA PRO A 185 -15.52 14.98 -10.38
C PRO A 185 -15.84 14.62 -11.84
N ILE A 186 -15.50 13.41 -12.29
CA ILE A 186 -15.88 12.94 -13.63
C ILE A 186 -17.38 12.64 -13.67
N LEU A 187 -17.93 11.99 -12.65
CA LEU A 187 -19.37 11.72 -12.54
C LEU A 187 -20.17 13.02 -12.46
N GLU A 188 -19.75 13.95 -11.59
CA GLU A 188 -20.40 15.25 -11.43
C GLU A 188 -20.41 16.05 -12.75
N LYS A 189 -19.26 16.11 -13.44
CA LYS A 189 -19.14 16.81 -14.73
C LYS A 189 -20.07 16.23 -15.80
N ASN A 190 -20.34 14.92 -15.75
CA ASN A 190 -21.22 14.25 -16.70
C ASN A 190 -22.66 14.11 -16.16
N HIS A 191 -23.02 14.84 -15.10
CA HIS A 191 -24.34 14.82 -14.47
C HIS A 191 -24.82 13.43 -14.05
N VAL A 192 -23.88 12.54 -13.74
CA VAL A 192 -24.17 11.18 -13.27
C VAL A 192 -24.34 11.20 -11.76
N SER A 193 -25.49 10.71 -11.28
CA SER A 193 -25.77 10.70 -9.85
C SER A 193 -24.83 9.78 -9.07
N LEU A 194 -24.27 10.28 -7.96
CA LEU A 194 -23.52 9.46 -7.01
C LEU A 194 -24.39 8.42 -6.29
N THR A 195 -25.72 8.57 -6.33
CA THR A 195 -26.67 7.61 -5.76
C THR A 195 -26.94 6.42 -6.67
N THR A 196 -26.38 6.37 -7.88
CA THR A 196 -26.56 5.21 -8.76
C THR A 196 -25.98 3.95 -8.11
N PRO A 197 -26.75 2.85 -8.00
CA PRO A 197 -26.35 1.66 -7.22
C PRO A 197 -25.00 1.05 -7.64
N ALA A 198 -24.68 1.06 -8.93
CA ALA A 198 -23.42 0.52 -9.43
C ALA A 198 -22.20 1.29 -8.88
N TYR A 199 -22.27 2.62 -8.81
CA TYR A 199 -21.19 3.43 -8.23
C TYR A 199 -21.15 3.30 -6.71
N GLN A 200 -22.30 3.31 -6.02
CA GLN A 200 -22.32 3.07 -4.57
C GLN A 200 -21.70 1.72 -4.20
N LYS A 201 -22.03 0.66 -4.95
CA LYS A 201 -21.42 -0.67 -4.74
C LYS A 201 -19.93 -0.67 -5.01
N PHE A 202 -19.50 -0.02 -6.09
CA PHE A 202 -18.09 0.10 -6.47
C PHE A 202 -17.27 0.82 -5.40
N PHE A 203 -17.73 1.99 -4.94
CA PHE A 203 -17.06 2.78 -3.90
C PHE A 203 -17.08 2.10 -2.54
N SER A 204 -18.25 1.60 -2.08
CA SER A 204 -18.35 0.91 -0.79
C SER A 204 -17.43 -0.31 -0.74
N THR A 205 -17.45 -1.16 -1.77
CA THR A 205 -16.61 -2.38 -1.83
C THR A 205 -15.13 -2.03 -1.71
N LEU A 206 -14.63 -1.07 -2.51
CA LEU A 206 -13.21 -0.74 -2.51
C LEU A 206 -12.79 0.05 -1.27
N ILE A 207 -13.55 1.07 -0.85
CA ILE A 207 -13.20 1.89 0.32
C ILE A 207 -13.20 1.05 1.59
N LEU A 208 -14.19 0.16 1.76
CA LEU A 208 -14.25 -0.72 2.93
C LEU A 208 -13.19 -1.83 2.90
N SER A 209 -12.70 -2.21 1.72
CA SER A 209 -11.57 -3.14 1.63
C SER A 209 -10.24 -2.52 2.11
N VAL A 210 -10.09 -1.19 2.12
CA VAL A 210 -8.87 -0.51 2.60
C VAL A 210 -8.60 -0.81 4.09
N PRO A 211 -9.50 -0.55 5.04
CA PRO A 211 -9.24 -0.88 6.44
C PRO A 211 -9.06 -2.39 6.66
N ASP A 212 -9.81 -3.23 5.94
CA ASP A 212 -9.78 -4.66 6.16
C ASP A 212 -8.48 -5.30 5.61
N ARG A 213 -8.00 -4.82 4.45
CA ARG A 213 -6.88 -5.44 3.71
C ARG A 213 -5.59 -4.64 3.79
N TYR A 214 -5.62 -3.32 3.82
CA TYR A 214 -4.43 -2.46 3.92
C TYR A 214 -3.99 -2.23 5.37
N LEU A 215 -4.92 -1.82 6.23
CA LEU A 215 -4.63 -1.57 7.64
C LEU A 215 -4.53 -2.88 8.43
N GLY A 216 -5.54 -3.76 8.29
CA GLY A 216 -5.64 -4.99 9.06
C GLY A 216 -6.02 -4.75 10.54
N PRO A 217 -6.15 -5.82 11.32
CA PRO A 217 -6.59 -5.71 12.71
C PRO A 217 -5.58 -4.92 13.55
N GLU A 218 -6.09 -4.13 14.49
CA GLU A 218 -5.27 -3.45 15.48
C GLU A 218 -4.46 -4.47 16.29
N PRO A 219 -3.13 -4.32 16.39
CA PRO A 219 -2.32 -5.17 17.24
C PRO A 219 -2.84 -5.11 18.67
N ALA A 220 -3.13 -6.26 19.27
CA ALA A 220 -3.54 -6.32 20.66
C ALA A 220 -2.48 -5.67 21.55
N LYS A 221 -2.92 -4.81 22.48
CA LYS A 221 -2.06 -4.39 23.58
C LYS A 221 -1.57 -5.65 24.30
N PRO A 222 -0.28 -5.74 24.67
CA PRO A 222 0.22 -6.93 25.36
C PRO A 222 -0.61 -7.14 26.62
N ALA A 223 -1.36 -8.25 26.67
CA ALA A 223 -2.20 -8.60 27.81
C ALA A 223 -1.35 -8.85 29.08
N ASN A 224 -0.07 -9.15 28.89
CA ASN A 224 0.90 -9.41 29.92
C ASN A 224 2.33 -9.14 29.44
N TRP A 225 3.29 -9.20 30.36
CA TRP A 225 4.71 -9.02 30.11
C TRP A 225 5.42 -10.29 29.64
N SER A 226 4.71 -11.32 29.17
CA SER A 226 5.38 -12.53 28.68
C SER A 226 6.10 -12.27 27.34
N VAL A 227 7.31 -12.80 27.20
CA VAL A 227 8.12 -12.73 25.97
C VAL A 227 8.69 -14.12 25.67
N PRO A 228 9.00 -14.42 24.38
CA PRO A 228 9.61 -15.70 24.01
C PRO A 228 10.86 -16.01 24.84
N GLY A 229 11.04 -17.28 25.18
CA GLY A 229 12.20 -17.78 25.90
C GLY A 229 13.46 -17.86 25.04
N LEU A 230 14.57 -18.19 25.68
CA LEU A 230 15.85 -18.45 25.02
C LEU A 230 15.84 -19.81 24.32
N SER A 231 16.56 -19.92 23.19
CA SER A 231 16.72 -21.15 22.41
C SER A 231 17.63 -22.20 23.08
N CYS A 232 18.40 -21.79 24.09
CA CYS A 232 19.32 -22.65 24.82
C CYS A 232 18.65 -23.37 25.99
N ASN A 233 18.91 -24.68 26.12
CA ASN A 233 18.28 -25.54 27.13
C ASN A 233 19.11 -25.74 28.41
N CYS A 234 20.15 -24.93 28.66
CA CYS A 234 20.93 -25.05 29.91
C CYS A 234 20.12 -24.58 31.13
N GLY A 235 20.47 -25.04 32.34
CA GLY A 235 19.70 -24.73 33.56
C GLY A 235 19.62 -23.24 33.91
N ASP A 236 20.55 -22.42 33.42
CA ASP A 236 20.48 -20.95 33.57
C ASP A 236 19.53 -20.31 32.57
N CYS A 237 19.59 -20.73 31.30
CA CYS A 237 18.67 -20.28 30.26
C CYS A 237 17.23 -20.72 30.55
N GLN A 238 17.01 -21.90 31.13
CA GLN A 238 15.69 -22.34 31.58
C GLN A 238 15.11 -21.43 32.66
N ARG A 239 15.92 -21.01 33.64
CA ARG A 239 15.49 -20.06 34.68
C ARG A 239 15.13 -18.70 34.11
N VAL A 240 15.92 -18.20 33.17
CA VAL A 240 15.61 -16.95 32.46
C VAL A 240 14.36 -17.11 31.59
N THR A 241 14.22 -18.21 30.86
CA THR A 241 13.02 -18.53 30.06
C THR A 241 11.76 -18.60 30.91
N ALA A 242 11.82 -19.22 32.09
CA ALA A 242 10.70 -19.24 33.04
C ALA A 242 10.30 -17.82 33.48
N PHE A 243 11.29 -16.97 33.79
CA PHE A 243 11.03 -15.55 34.05
C PHE A 243 10.43 -14.85 32.83
N LEU A 244 10.99 -15.02 31.63
CA LEU A 244 10.51 -14.40 30.37
C LEU A 244 9.06 -14.80 30.06
N ALA A 245 8.67 -16.04 30.34
CA ALA A 245 7.29 -16.51 30.20
C ALA A 245 6.32 -15.91 31.24
N TYR A 246 6.82 -15.41 32.36
CA TYR A 246 5.98 -14.95 33.46
C TYR A 246 5.18 -13.67 33.13
N PRO A 247 3.85 -13.66 33.30
CA PRO A 247 3.00 -12.60 32.74
C PRO A 247 3.05 -11.26 33.49
N THR A 248 3.33 -11.24 34.79
CA THR A 248 3.21 -10.02 35.60
C THR A 248 4.54 -9.41 36.02
N GLN A 249 5.63 -10.18 35.93
CA GLN A 249 6.94 -9.77 36.40
C GLN A 249 7.74 -9.11 35.27
N MET A 250 7.97 -7.80 35.41
CA MET A 250 8.68 -6.98 34.42
C MET A 250 10.22 -7.09 34.54
N SER A 251 10.74 -7.28 35.75
CA SER A 251 12.17 -7.36 36.03
C SER A 251 12.54 -8.61 36.82
N GLY A 252 13.60 -9.30 36.40
CA GLY A 252 14.14 -10.50 37.01
C GLY A 252 15.58 -10.25 37.41
N LYS A 253 15.94 -10.61 38.65
CA LYS A 253 17.29 -10.51 39.19
C LYS A 253 17.90 -11.91 39.33
N PHE A 254 19.06 -12.13 38.74
CA PHE A 254 19.73 -13.42 38.72
C PHE A 254 21.18 -13.27 39.20
N PRO A 255 21.46 -13.52 40.49
CA PRO A 255 22.82 -13.56 41.01
C PRO A 255 23.59 -14.75 40.42
N MET A 256 24.68 -14.49 39.71
CA MET A 256 25.53 -15.54 39.13
C MET A 256 26.93 -15.01 38.82
N ASN A 257 27.90 -15.89 38.54
CA ASN A 257 29.27 -15.50 38.23
C ASN A 257 29.42 -14.86 36.83
N LYS A 258 30.61 -14.34 36.51
CA LYS A 258 30.87 -13.59 35.27
C LYS A 258 30.60 -14.41 34.01
N GLU A 259 31.04 -15.65 33.97
CA GLU A 259 30.90 -16.53 32.79
C GLU A 259 29.44 -16.86 32.49
N ARG A 260 28.67 -17.19 33.54
CA ARG A 260 27.23 -17.48 33.43
C ARG A 260 26.45 -16.24 32.99
N ARG A 261 26.78 -15.04 33.50
CA ARG A 261 26.18 -13.78 33.01
C ARG A 261 26.50 -13.56 31.54
N HIS A 262 27.76 -13.72 31.13
CA HIS A 262 28.19 -13.51 29.75
C HIS A 262 27.47 -14.44 28.78
N HIS A 263 27.27 -15.71 29.15
CA HIS A 263 26.48 -16.66 28.38
C HIS A 263 25.05 -16.16 28.12
N ILE A 264 24.36 -15.68 29.16
CA ILE A 264 22.97 -15.20 29.05
C ILE A 264 22.90 -13.90 28.24
N HIS A 265 23.83 -12.97 28.42
CA HIS A 265 23.95 -11.77 27.58
C HIS A 265 24.00 -12.15 26.09
N ASN A 266 24.93 -13.02 25.71
CA ASN A 266 25.10 -13.44 24.32
C ASN A 266 23.85 -14.13 23.75
N ARG A 267 23.11 -14.89 24.57
CA ARG A 267 21.88 -15.57 24.14
C ARG A 267 20.71 -14.61 23.97
N LEU A 268 20.53 -13.65 24.89
CA LEU A 268 19.48 -12.63 24.77
C LEU A 268 19.68 -11.77 23.53
N ASP A 269 20.92 -11.40 23.22
CA ASP A 269 21.27 -10.64 22.02
C ASP A 269 21.10 -11.50 20.75
N GLY A 270 21.62 -12.73 20.74
CA GLY A 270 21.54 -13.64 19.59
C GLY A 270 20.11 -14.03 19.21
N ASP A 271 19.25 -14.27 20.20
CA ASP A 271 17.85 -14.65 19.98
C ASP A 271 16.92 -13.42 19.77
N HIS A 272 17.47 -12.20 19.78
CA HIS A 272 16.74 -10.94 19.57
C HIS A 272 15.54 -10.75 20.51
N ILE A 273 15.68 -11.18 21.78
CA ILE A 273 14.61 -11.09 22.77
C ILE A 273 14.35 -9.62 23.13
N GLY A 274 13.09 -9.21 23.13
CA GLY A 274 12.67 -7.86 23.51
C GLY A 274 12.88 -7.57 25.00
N CYS A 275 14.11 -7.44 25.47
CA CYS A 275 14.44 -7.09 26.85
C CYS A 275 15.72 -6.24 26.93
N THR A 276 15.86 -5.48 28.01
CA THR A 276 17.15 -4.89 28.40
C THR A 276 17.77 -5.74 29.47
N HIS A 277 19.10 -5.85 29.47
CA HIS A 277 19.77 -6.72 30.39
C HIS A 277 21.11 -6.09 30.80
N GLN A 278 21.33 -5.97 32.11
CA GLN A 278 22.45 -5.23 32.71
C GLN A 278 23.00 -5.99 33.91
N SER A 279 24.30 -5.89 34.18
CA SER A 279 24.91 -6.47 35.37
C SER A 279 25.06 -5.42 36.47
N GLU A 280 24.29 -5.53 37.56
CA GLU A 280 24.48 -4.75 38.79
C GLU A 280 25.72 -5.27 39.54
N ARG A 281 26.69 -4.38 39.83
CA ARG A 281 27.98 -4.72 40.46
C ARG A 281 28.03 -4.44 41.97
N ASN A 282 26.87 -4.19 42.58
CA ASN A 282 26.70 -3.88 44.01
C ASN A 282 26.65 -5.11 44.92
N THR A 283 26.44 -6.31 44.37
CA THR A 283 26.37 -7.58 45.13
C THR A 283 27.53 -8.51 44.78
N ASN A 284 27.88 -9.42 45.69
CA ASN A 284 28.74 -10.56 45.40
C ASN A 284 27.97 -11.88 45.63
N PRO A 285 27.73 -12.70 44.60
CA PRO A 285 28.06 -12.49 43.19
C PRO A 285 27.26 -11.32 42.57
N HIS A 286 27.82 -10.67 41.54
CA HIS A 286 27.12 -9.62 40.79
C HIS A 286 25.83 -10.17 40.14
N THR A 287 24.81 -9.33 40.09
CA THR A 287 23.46 -9.73 39.68
C THR A 287 23.19 -9.33 38.23
N LEU A 288 22.74 -10.27 37.40
CA LEU A 288 22.16 -9.97 36.11
C LEU A 288 20.71 -9.52 36.29
N VAL A 289 20.39 -8.30 35.88
CA VAL A 289 19.04 -7.75 35.88
C VAL A 289 18.52 -7.74 34.46
N ILE A 290 17.45 -8.49 34.21
CA ILE A 290 16.76 -8.55 32.93
C ILE A 290 15.42 -7.86 33.10
N THR A 291 15.18 -6.83 32.30
CA THR A 291 13.91 -6.10 32.26
C THR A 291 13.26 -6.34 30.91
N LYS A 292 12.07 -6.94 30.91
CA LYS A 292 11.31 -7.19 29.69
C LYS A 292 10.88 -5.87 29.09
N THR A 293 10.95 -5.77 27.77
CA THR A 293 10.52 -4.59 27.04
C THR A 293 9.42 -4.96 26.06
N THR A 294 8.38 -4.13 25.94
CA THR A 294 7.28 -4.29 24.97
C THR A 294 7.71 -4.08 23.51
N ARG A 295 9.01 -3.94 23.23
CA ARG A 295 9.56 -3.42 21.96
C ARG A 295 8.97 -4.09 20.70
N PRO A 296 8.84 -5.42 20.58
CA PRO A 296 8.30 -6.01 19.34
C PRO A 296 6.83 -5.67 19.09
N GLN A 297 6.00 -5.66 20.13
CA GLN A 297 4.58 -5.31 20.07
C GLN A 297 4.39 -3.81 19.90
N GLU A 298 5.19 -2.99 20.59
CA GLU A 298 5.26 -1.54 20.42
C GLU A 298 5.57 -1.18 18.96
N LEU A 299 6.58 -1.82 18.36
CA LEU A 299 6.92 -1.62 16.96
C LEU A 299 5.80 -2.03 15.99
N LYS A 300 5.04 -3.09 16.30
CA LYS A 300 3.86 -3.48 15.52
C LYS A 300 2.76 -2.44 15.65
N LEU A 301 2.47 -1.97 16.86
CA LEU A 301 1.48 -0.92 17.12
C LEU A 301 1.88 0.37 16.42
N GLN A 302 3.12 0.84 16.56
CA GLN A 302 3.62 2.05 15.89
C GLN A 302 3.52 1.96 14.35
N LYS A 303 3.85 0.79 13.78
CA LYS A 303 3.63 0.55 12.34
C LYS A 303 2.16 0.64 11.98
N TRP A 304 1.28 0.03 12.77
CA TRP A 304 -0.16 0.06 12.54
C TRP A 304 -0.73 1.48 12.67
N LEU A 305 -0.31 2.25 13.67
CA LEU A 305 -0.68 3.66 13.87
C LEU A 305 -0.30 4.50 12.65
N LYS A 306 0.92 4.32 12.14
CA LYS A 306 1.37 5.00 10.93
C LYS A 306 0.51 4.64 9.70
N LEU A 307 0.08 3.38 9.58
CA LEU A 307 -0.83 2.98 8.51
C LEU A 307 -2.22 3.58 8.71
N LEU A 308 -2.73 3.64 9.95
CA LEU A 308 -4.01 4.27 10.29
C LEU A 308 -3.97 5.75 9.90
N ASP A 309 -2.91 6.47 10.25
CA ASP A 309 -2.73 7.88 9.87
C ASP A 309 -2.78 8.06 8.36
N GLN A 310 -2.08 7.20 7.61
CA GLN A 310 -2.09 7.22 6.15
C GLN A 310 -3.47 6.96 5.56
N VAL A 311 -4.23 6.02 6.13
CA VAL A 311 -5.60 5.71 5.69
C VAL A 311 -6.54 6.86 5.97
N VAL A 312 -6.54 7.41 7.18
CA VAL A 312 -7.42 8.53 7.51
C VAL A 312 -7.07 9.77 6.69
N GLU A 313 -5.79 10.05 6.46
CA GLU A 313 -5.33 11.17 5.62
C GLU A 313 -5.71 11.02 4.15
N GLN A 314 -5.74 9.79 3.60
CA GLN A 314 -6.25 9.60 2.24
C GLN A 314 -7.77 9.72 2.17
N LEU A 315 -8.49 9.22 3.18
CA LEU A 315 -9.95 9.30 3.22
C LEU A 315 -10.45 10.73 3.49
N SER A 316 -9.68 11.56 4.21
CA SER A 316 -10.00 12.97 4.45
C SER A 316 -9.93 13.83 3.18
N GLN A 317 -9.23 13.35 2.14
CA GLN A 317 -9.15 14.03 0.84
C GLN A 317 -10.44 13.90 0.01
N PHE A 318 -11.40 13.09 0.46
CA PHE A 318 -12.74 13.07 -0.11
C PHE A 318 -13.62 14.09 0.61
N LYS A 319 -14.53 14.75 -0.12
CA LYS A 319 -15.56 15.55 0.53
C LYS A 319 -16.47 14.64 1.37
N ALA A 320 -16.77 15.07 2.59
CA ALA A 320 -17.57 14.30 3.54
C ALA A 320 -18.98 13.97 3.00
N GLU A 321 -19.60 14.91 2.29
CA GLU A 321 -20.90 14.74 1.64
C GLU A 321 -20.86 13.63 0.57
N HIS A 322 -19.83 13.61 -0.28
CA HIS A 322 -19.67 12.60 -1.32
C HIS A 322 -19.49 11.20 -0.73
N LEU A 323 -18.67 11.07 0.32
CA LEU A 323 -18.50 9.79 1.00
C LEU A 323 -19.81 9.34 1.64
N ALA A 324 -20.57 10.23 2.28
CA ALA A 324 -21.86 9.88 2.87
C ALA A 324 -22.85 9.38 1.80
N THR A 325 -22.92 10.05 0.65
CA THR A 325 -23.78 9.63 -0.47
C THR A 325 -23.34 8.29 -1.08
N LEU A 326 -22.04 8.07 -1.25
CA LEU A 326 -21.50 6.88 -1.93
C LEU A 326 -21.47 5.64 -1.05
N LEU A 327 -21.24 5.78 0.26
CA LEU A 327 -21.16 4.66 1.20
C LEU A 327 -22.50 4.42 1.92
N GLY A 328 -23.39 5.41 1.96
CA GLY A 328 -24.64 5.32 2.73
C GLY A 328 -24.36 4.97 4.21
N PRO A 329 -24.95 3.90 4.76
CA PRO A 329 -24.76 3.53 6.17
C PRO A 329 -23.31 3.14 6.51
N ASP A 330 -22.53 2.67 5.53
CA ASP A 330 -21.15 2.23 5.76
C ASP A 330 -20.18 3.38 6.06
N VAL A 331 -20.60 4.64 5.85
CA VAL A 331 -19.79 5.82 6.18
C VAL A 331 -19.39 5.86 7.66
N GLU A 332 -20.20 5.26 8.54
CA GLU A 332 -19.91 5.18 9.97
C GLU A 332 -18.64 4.37 10.27
N ARG A 333 -18.32 3.34 9.47
CA ARG A 333 -17.06 2.60 9.61
C ARG A 333 -15.85 3.50 9.37
N VAL A 334 -15.93 4.38 8.36
CA VAL A 334 -14.88 5.36 8.06
C VAL A 334 -14.76 6.40 9.18
N LYS A 335 -15.88 6.92 9.68
CA LYS A 335 -15.88 7.88 10.82
C LYS A 335 -15.27 7.27 12.08
N GLN A 336 -15.53 5.99 12.35
CA GLN A 336 -14.93 5.28 13.50
C GLN A 336 -13.41 5.20 13.41
N LEU A 337 -12.84 5.01 12.21
CA LEU A 337 -11.37 5.04 12.01
C LEU A 337 -10.79 6.41 12.38
N GLY A 338 -11.43 7.50 11.95
CA GLY A 338 -11.01 8.86 12.31
C GLY A 338 -11.09 9.14 13.82
N LYS A 339 -12.12 8.60 14.51
CA LYS A 339 -12.21 8.69 15.98
C LYS A 339 -11.07 7.93 16.68
N ARG A 340 -10.71 6.74 16.18
CA ARG A 340 -9.60 5.93 16.73
C ARG A 340 -8.26 6.65 16.60
N GLN A 341 -8.00 7.27 15.44
CA GLN A 341 -6.79 8.07 15.22
C GLN A 341 -6.66 9.21 16.25
N LYS A 342 -7.73 9.99 16.44
CA LYS A 342 -7.74 11.11 17.41
C LYS A 342 -7.57 10.64 18.85
N GLY A 343 -8.20 9.52 19.23
CA GLY A 343 -8.08 8.95 20.57
C GLY A 343 -6.67 8.45 20.92
N GLN A 344 -5.87 8.05 19.93
CA GLN A 344 -4.52 7.52 20.13
C GLN A 344 -3.45 8.62 20.15
N GLY A 345 -3.65 9.75 19.46
CA GLY A 345 -2.79 10.94 19.59
C GLY A 345 -2.67 11.44 21.03
N ASN A 346 -3.74 11.31 21.83
CA ASN A 346 -3.76 11.68 23.24
C ASN A 346 -3.00 10.71 24.17
N LEU A 347 -2.71 9.47 23.73
CA LEU A 347 -1.94 8.49 24.50
C LEU A 347 -0.43 8.58 24.22
N SER A 348 -0.02 9.13 23.07
CA SER A 348 1.40 9.32 22.70
C SER A 348 2.04 10.56 23.35
N HIS A 349 1.23 11.46 23.94
CA HIS A 349 1.70 12.57 24.79
C HIS A 349 1.54 12.21 26.27
N ARG A 350 2.30 11.21 26.75
CA ARG A 350 2.69 11.16 28.17
C ARG A 350 4.10 11.76 28.27
N PRO A 351 4.35 12.68 29.22
CA PRO A 351 5.58 13.44 29.24
C PRO A 351 6.78 12.51 29.44
N ALA A 352 7.78 12.69 28.57
CA ALA A 352 9.12 12.22 28.82
C ALA A 352 9.68 12.95 30.06
N VAL A 353 10.46 12.22 30.85
CA VAL A 353 11.37 12.73 31.90
C VAL A 353 10.68 13.14 33.20
N GLY A 354 10.83 12.28 34.22
CA GLY A 354 10.79 12.72 35.61
C GLY A 354 12.02 13.58 35.88
N GLU A 355 11.83 14.90 35.88
CA GLU A 355 12.77 15.85 36.45
C GLU A 355 13.00 15.51 37.94
N LYS A 356 14.28 15.35 38.29
CA LYS A 356 14.74 15.30 39.68
C LYS A 356 14.26 16.57 40.39
N ARG A 357 13.42 16.41 41.42
CA ARG A 357 13.20 17.44 42.43
C ARG A 357 14.55 17.78 43.06
N ARG A 358 15.04 19.01 42.86
CA ARG A 358 15.98 19.65 43.79
C ARG A 358 15.20 19.97 45.05
N ALA A 359 15.68 19.49 46.19
CA ALA A 359 15.24 19.97 47.49
C ALA A 359 16.02 21.25 47.77
N ASP A 360 15.30 22.37 47.86
CA ASP A 360 15.79 23.57 48.52
C ASP A 360 15.71 23.34 50.03
N ALA A 361 16.86 23.34 50.69
CA ALA A 361 16.96 23.51 52.13
C ALA A 361 18.12 24.46 52.41
N ALA A 362 17.77 25.57 53.04
CA ALA A 362 18.59 26.75 53.31
C ALA A 362 19.88 26.43 54.08
N CYS A 363 20.97 27.09 53.69
CA CYS A 363 22.14 27.28 54.55
C CYS A 363 21.83 28.39 55.55
N ASP A 364 21.69 28.04 56.82
CA ASP A 364 21.91 28.97 57.93
C ASP A 364 23.42 29.09 58.15
N VAL A 365 23.95 30.28 57.88
CA VAL A 365 25.30 30.69 58.22
C VAL A 365 25.26 31.18 59.67
N ILE A 366 25.90 30.44 60.57
CA ILE A 366 26.24 30.92 61.91
C ILE A 366 27.67 31.45 61.84
N ASP A 367 27.79 32.76 62.00
CA ASP A 367 29.04 33.51 62.10
C ASP A 367 29.58 33.39 63.53
N LEU A 368 30.84 33.00 63.67
CA LEU A 368 31.55 32.84 64.94
C LEU A 368 32.92 33.51 64.83
N THR A 369 32.96 34.85 64.95
CA THR A 369 34.12 35.60 65.46
C THR A 369 33.73 37.03 65.90
N SER A 370 33.58 37.23 67.22
CA SER A 370 33.79 38.43 68.07
C SER A 370 32.88 38.28 69.30
N ASP A 371 33.35 38.13 70.55
CA ASP A 371 34.65 38.34 71.22
C ASP A 371 35.10 37.12 72.03
#